data_AF-A0A969N530-F1
#
_entry.id   AF-A0A969N530-F1
#
_cell.length_a   1.000
_cell.length_b   1.000
_cell.length_c   1.000
_cell.angle_alpha   90.00
_cell.angle_beta   90.00
_cell.angle_gamma   90.00
#
_symmetry.space_group_name_H-M   'P 1'
#
loop_
_entity.id
_entity.type
_entity.pdbx_description
1 polymer ?
#
loop_
_entity_poly.entity_id
_entity_poly.type
_entity_poly.pdbx_seq_one_letter_code
_entity_poly.pdbx_strand_id
1 'polypeptide(L)'
;MNATEQISSLKIRPGAKPGQIILGVDLSEAEQASQVLNGLTELGYEPQLRYLELKTGLHVFALLKEEQHHPSQTIDDEYWIDEWEMLANQIVPSTAVRLWRGYPQSEGQPE
;
A
#
# COMPACT_ATOMS: atom_id res chain seq x y z
N MET A 1 -8.07 -24.88 -1.28
CA MET A 1 -7.37 -23.71 -1.87
C MET A 1 -6.23 -24.24 -2.72
N ASN A 2 -6.21 -23.90 -4.00
CA ASN A 2 -5.18 -24.40 -4.93
C ASN A 2 -3.94 -23.49 -4.87
N ALA A 3 -2.73 -24.02 -5.05
CA ALA A 3 -1.47 -23.28 -4.84
C ALA A 3 -1.37 -21.98 -5.67
N THR A 4 -1.98 -21.96 -6.84
CA THR A 4 -2.06 -20.80 -7.74
C THR A 4 -2.89 -19.65 -7.14
N GLU A 5 -3.95 -19.94 -6.38
CA GLU A 5 -4.77 -18.92 -5.70
C GLU A 5 -4.00 -18.29 -4.53
N GLN A 6 -3.20 -19.09 -3.81
CA GLN A 6 -2.34 -18.59 -2.73
C GLN A 6 -1.25 -17.64 -3.26
N ILE A 7 -0.57 -17.99 -4.37
CA ILE A 7 0.47 -17.12 -4.95
C ILE A 7 -0.12 -15.82 -5.50
N SER A 8 -1.34 -15.87 -6.04
CA SER A 8 -2.04 -14.68 -6.55
C SER A 8 -2.40 -13.69 -5.44
N SER A 9 -2.76 -14.19 -4.24
CA SER A 9 -3.04 -13.34 -3.07
C SER A 9 -1.80 -12.64 -2.49
N LEU A 10 -0.60 -13.07 -2.87
CA LEU A 10 0.66 -12.46 -2.44
C LEU A 10 1.07 -11.27 -3.31
N LYS A 11 0.45 -11.06 -4.47
CA LYS A 11 0.78 -9.96 -5.37
C LYS A 11 -0.15 -8.77 -5.18
N ILE A 12 0.41 -7.57 -5.13
CA ILE A 12 -0.34 -6.32 -5.24
C ILE A 12 0.08 -5.61 -6.53
N ARG A 13 -0.88 -4.93 -7.16
CA ARG A 13 -0.60 -4.02 -8.26
C ARG A 13 -0.37 -2.62 -7.70
N PRO A 14 0.47 -1.80 -8.33
CA PRO A 14 0.62 -0.40 -7.94
C PRO A 14 -0.71 0.34 -8.02
N GLY A 15 -0.99 1.14 -7.01
CA GLY A 15 -2.24 1.89 -6.90
C GLY A 15 -3.33 1.14 -6.13
N ALA A 16 -4.52 1.72 -6.11
CA ALA A 16 -5.68 1.18 -5.41
C ALA A 16 -6.89 1.12 -6.35
N LYS A 17 -7.72 0.10 -6.19
CA LYS A 17 -8.98 -0.06 -6.93
C LYS A 17 -10.03 0.95 -6.42
N PRO A 18 -11.07 1.29 -7.19
CA PRO A 18 -12.12 2.19 -6.73
C PRO A 18 -12.66 1.83 -5.34
N GLY A 19 -12.69 2.82 -4.45
CA GLY A 19 -13.09 2.66 -3.05
C GLY A 19 -12.05 1.98 -2.15
N GLN A 20 -10.88 1.63 -2.66
CA GLN A 20 -9.81 1.00 -1.88
C GLN A 20 -8.81 2.06 -1.41
N ILE A 21 -8.34 1.93 -0.17
CA ILE A 21 -7.22 2.72 0.38
C ILE A 21 -6.18 1.75 0.89
N ILE A 22 -4.92 1.98 0.50
CA ILE A 22 -3.79 1.14 0.88
C ILE A 22 -2.70 2.04 1.47
N LEU A 23 -2.28 1.72 2.69
CA LEU A 23 -1.08 2.29 3.31
C LEU A 23 -0.05 1.17 3.46
N GLY A 24 1.17 1.44 3.00
CA GLY A 24 2.28 0.51 3.21
C GLY A 24 3.64 1.07 2.83
N VAL A 25 4.64 0.21 2.94
CA VAL A 25 6.04 0.58 2.73
C VAL A 25 6.68 -0.34 1.69
N ASP A 26 7.30 0.26 0.68
CA ASP A 26 8.15 -0.44 -0.26
C ASP A 26 9.51 -0.73 0.38
N LEU A 27 9.69 -1.95 0.86
CA LEU A 27 10.92 -2.39 1.52
C LEU A 27 12.08 -2.55 0.55
N SER A 28 11.82 -2.60 -0.76
CA SER A 28 12.87 -2.61 -1.79
C SER A 28 13.42 -1.21 -2.07
N GLU A 29 12.65 -0.16 -1.76
CA GLU A 29 13.12 1.23 -1.78
C GLU A 29 13.65 1.71 -0.43
N ALA A 30 13.11 1.19 0.68
CA ALA A 30 13.51 1.60 2.02
C ALA A 30 14.95 1.19 2.34
N GLU A 31 15.68 2.10 2.97
CA GLU A 31 16.96 1.79 3.59
C GLU A 31 16.74 0.87 4.80
N GLN A 32 17.61 -0.13 4.96
CA GLN A 32 17.60 -1.00 6.14
C GLN A 32 16.24 -1.69 6.40
N ALA A 33 15.67 -2.36 5.40
CA ALA A 33 14.35 -3.01 5.44
C ALA A 33 14.04 -3.80 6.73
N SER A 34 15.00 -4.52 7.32
CA SER A 34 14.80 -5.26 8.58
C SER A 34 14.54 -4.33 9.78
N GLN A 35 15.22 -3.18 9.84
CA GLN A 35 14.98 -2.18 10.89
C GLN A 35 13.61 -1.52 10.70
N VAL A 36 13.24 -1.23 9.45
CA VAL A 36 11.91 -0.69 9.12
C VAL A 36 10.81 -1.64 9.59
N LEU A 37 10.93 -2.94 9.31
CA LEU A 37 9.96 -3.95 9.77
C LEU A 37 9.86 -4.03 11.30
N ASN A 38 10.98 -3.95 12.01
CA ASN A 38 10.97 -3.92 13.47
C ASN A 38 10.29 -2.66 13.99
N GLY A 39 10.63 -1.49 13.46
CA GLY A 39 10.02 -0.21 13.84
C GLY A 39 8.53 -0.17 13.57
N LEU A 40 8.06 -0.72 12.44
CA LEU A 40 6.63 -0.87 12.15
C LEU A 40 5.92 -1.75 13.20
N THR A 41 6.56 -2.84 13.62
CA THR A 41 6.01 -3.73 14.66
C THR A 41 5.96 -3.03 16.01
N GLU A 42 6.99 -2.25 16.37
CA GLU A 42 7.05 -1.45 17.60
C GLU A 42 5.98 -0.35 17.64
N LEU A 43 5.63 0.22 16.47
CA LEU A 43 4.52 1.16 16.30
C LEU A 43 3.13 0.49 16.36
N GLY A 44 3.07 -0.85 16.47
CA GLY A 44 1.84 -1.61 16.61
C GLY A 44 1.20 -2.06 15.29
N TYR A 45 1.92 -1.96 14.17
CA TYR A 45 1.47 -2.57 12.91
C TYR A 45 1.78 -4.07 12.89
N GLU A 46 1.00 -4.80 12.08
CA GLU A 46 1.28 -6.20 11.71
C GLU A 46 1.54 -6.27 10.20
N PRO A 47 2.76 -5.94 9.73
CA PRO A 47 3.02 -5.80 8.30
C PRO A 47 2.82 -7.11 7.55
N GLN A 48 1.95 -7.08 6.54
CA GLN A 48 1.74 -8.22 5.66
C GLN A 48 2.64 -8.10 4.44
N LEU A 49 3.62 -9.00 4.32
CA LEU A 49 4.53 -9.00 3.17
C LEU A 49 3.79 -9.42 1.90
N ARG A 50 4.00 -8.63 0.85
CA ARG A 50 3.46 -8.81 -0.49
C ARG A 50 4.51 -8.50 -1.54
N TYR A 51 4.27 -8.96 -2.75
CA TYR A 51 5.05 -8.61 -3.92
C TYR A 51 4.35 -7.50 -4.70
N LEU A 52 5.00 -6.36 -4.83
CA LEU A 52 4.55 -5.22 -5.63
C LEU A 52 5.19 -5.29 -7.01
N GLU A 53 4.36 -5.41 -8.05
CA GLU A 53 4.83 -5.51 -9.44
C GLU A 53 4.92 -4.13 -10.10
N LEU A 54 6.12 -3.54 -10.13
CA LEU A 54 6.40 -2.26 -10.77
C LEU A 54 7.00 -2.46 -12.16
N LYS A 55 6.99 -1.40 -12.98
CA LYS A 55 7.70 -1.38 -14.27
C LYS A 55 9.21 -1.62 -14.11
N THR A 56 9.76 -1.26 -12.96
CA THR A 56 11.17 -1.46 -12.59
C THR A 56 11.49 -2.89 -12.16
N GLY A 57 10.49 -3.69 -11.83
CA GLY A 57 10.65 -5.06 -11.36
C GLY A 57 9.74 -5.41 -10.19
N LEU A 58 10.02 -6.55 -9.56
CA LEU A 58 9.28 -7.04 -8.41
C LEU A 58 9.88 -6.47 -7.12
N HIS A 59 9.07 -5.74 -6.36
CA HIS A 59 9.44 -5.16 -5.07
C HIS A 59 8.78 -5.95 -3.93
N VAL A 60 9.38 -5.90 -2.74
CA VAL A 60 8.77 -6.41 -1.51
C VAL A 60 8.06 -5.27 -0.82
N PHE A 61 6.77 -5.44 -0.56
CA PHE A 61 5.92 -4.42 0.03
C PHE A 61 5.36 -4.89 1.37
N ALA A 62 5.52 -4.07 2.40
CA ALA A 62 4.90 -4.24 3.70
C ALA A 62 3.54 -3.52 3.71
N LEU A 63 2.46 -4.28 3.52
CA LEU A 63 1.11 -3.77 3.66
C LEU A 63 0.79 -3.54 5.13
N LEU A 64 0.42 -2.32 5.51
CA LEU A 64 0.13 -1.93 6.89
C LEU A 64 -1.37 -1.85 7.15
N LYS A 65 -2.08 -1.15 6.25
CA LYS A 65 -3.54 -1.00 6.31
C LYS A 65 -4.13 -1.10 4.91
N GLU A 66 -5.29 -1.74 4.85
CA GLU A 66 -6.10 -1.85 3.65
C GLU A 66 -7.56 -1.74 4.04
N GLU A 67 -8.26 -0.76 3.46
CA GLU A 67 -9.71 -0.61 3.59
C GLU A 67 -10.38 -0.65 2.22
N GLN A 68 -11.55 -1.28 2.16
CA GLN A 68 -12.41 -1.30 1.00
C GLN A 68 -13.76 -0.68 1.36
N HIS A 69 -13.98 0.52 0.83
CA HIS A 69 -15.24 1.24 0.85
C HIS A 69 -16.09 0.87 -0.37
N HIS A 70 -17.30 1.44 -0.44
CA HIS A 70 -18.13 1.29 -1.63
C HIS A 70 -17.40 1.89 -2.85
N PRO A 71 -17.38 1.23 -4.03
CA PRO A 71 -16.64 1.71 -5.20
C PRO A 71 -17.02 3.11 -5.71
N SER A 72 -18.24 3.56 -5.40
CA SER A 72 -18.74 4.88 -5.75
C SER A 72 -18.58 5.93 -4.64
N GLN A 73 -18.04 5.55 -3.49
CA GLN A 73 -17.82 6.46 -2.37
C GLN A 73 -16.54 7.26 -2.63
N THR A 74 -16.66 8.60 -2.56
CA THR A 74 -15.49 9.47 -2.51
C THR A 74 -14.86 9.35 -1.13
N ILE A 75 -13.56 9.02 -1.14
CA ILE A 75 -12.71 9.02 0.04
C ILE A 75 -12.05 10.38 0.13
N ASP A 76 -12.02 10.94 1.33
CA ASP A 76 -11.33 12.21 1.60
C ASP A 76 -9.82 12.07 1.35
N ASP A 77 -9.20 13.05 0.68
CA ASP A 77 -7.76 13.06 0.44
C ASP A 77 -6.97 13.25 1.76
N GLU A 78 -7.59 13.78 2.82
CA GLU A 78 -7.01 13.86 4.16
C GLU A 78 -7.09 12.54 4.93
N TYR A 79 -7.86 11.56 4.45
CA TYR A 79 -7.99 10.27 5.12
C TYR A 79 -6.63 9.55 5.21
N TRP A 80 -6.17 9.28 6.44
CA TRP A 80 -4.85 8.73 6.79
C TRP A 80 -3.63 9.59 6.41
N ILE A 81 -3.80 10.88 6.11
CA ILE A 81 -2.66 11.73 5.75
C ILE A 81 -1.68 11.89 6.93
N ASP A 82 -2.18 12.15 8.14
CA ASP A 82 -1.35 12.30 9.35
C ASP A 82 -0.52 11.05 9.64
N GLU A 83 -1.12 9.88 9.41
CA GLU A 83 -0.46 8.59 9.63
C GLU A 83 0.62 8.33 8.56
N TRP A 84 0.34 8.67 7.30
CA TRP A 84 1.34 8.62 6.24
C TRP A 84 2.50 9.59 6.52
N GLU A 85 2.22 10.82 6.96
CA GLU A 85 3.25 11.80 7.32
C GLU A 85 4.13 11.31 8.47
N MET A 86 3.53 10.73 9.51
CA MET A 86 4.25 10.14 10.64
C MET A 86 5.22 9.05 10.17
N LEU A 87 4.79 8.16 9.26
CA LEU A 87 5.64 7.10 8.70
C LEU A 87 6.71 7.66 7.76
N ALA A 88 6.35 8.60 6.88
CA ALA A 88 7.25 9.23 5.92
C ALA A 88 8.37 10.02 6.61
N ASN A 89 8.14 10.54 7.82
CA ASN A 89 9.16 11.19 8.64
C ASN A 89 10.14 10.21 9.31
N GLN A 90 9.78 8.93 9.45
CA GLN A 90 10.59 7.91 10.12
C GLN A 90 11.31 6.98 9.16
N ILE A 91 10.81 6.82 7.94
CA ILE A 91 11.32 5.87 6.95
C ILE A 91 12.09 6.63 5.86
N VAL A 92 13.31 6.15 5.57
CA VAL A 92 14.20 6.75 4.58
C VAL A 92 14.36 5.80 3.38
N PRO A 93 14.23 6.27 2.13
CA PRO A 93 13.66 7.57 1.78
C PRO A 93 12.16 7.61 2.09
N SER A 94 11.63 8.80 2.37
CA SER A 94 10.20 9.00 2.64
C SER A 94 9.30 8.53 1.49
N THR A 95 9.84 8.52 0.26
CA THR A 95 9.18 8.00 -0.93
C THR A 95 8.88 6.51 -0.86
N ALA A 96 9.54 5.74 0.01
CA ALA A 96 9.24 4.34 0.22
C ALA A 96 7.85 4.14 0.88
N VAL A 97 7.31 5.15 1.56
CA VAL A 97 5.97 5.09 2.17
C VAL A 97 4.91 5.44 1.12
N ARG A 98 4.03 4.49 0.83
CA ARG A 98 2.98 4.60 -0.19
C ARG A 98 1.61 4.70 0.47
N LEU A 99 0.86 5.74 0.10
CA LEU A 99 -0.56 5.86 0.37
C LEU A 99 -1.29 5.94 -0.98
N TRP A 100 -2.03 4.88 -1.32
CA TRP A 100 -2.82 4.81 -2.55
C TRP A 100 -4.30 4.90 -2.24
N ARG A 101 -5.00 5.70 -3.05
CA ARG A 101 -6.45 5.88 -3.00
C ARG A 101 -7.03 5.58 -4.36
N GLY A 102 -8.03 4.71 -4.39
CA GLY A 102 -8.74 4.40 -5.60
C GLY A 102 -9.95 5.30 -5.72
N TYR A 103 -9.87 6.24 -6.64
CA TYR A 103 -10.97 7.16 -6.93
C TYR A 103 -12.16 6.42 -7.53
N PRO A 104 -13.39 6.88 -7.25
CA PRO A 104 -14.59 6.31 -7.86
C PRO A 104 -14.47 6.41 -9.39
N GLN A 105 -14.89 5.36 -10.09
CA GLN A 105 -15.00 5.43 -11.55
C GLN A 105 -16.03 6.49 -11.89
N SER A 106 -15.61 7.58 -12.53
CA SER A 106 -16.54 8.49 -13.19
C SER A 106 -17.33 7.69 -14.21
N GLU A 107 -18.64 7.60 -14.05
CA GLU A 107 -19.52 7.08 -15.09
C GLU A 107 -19.32 7.92 -16.36
N GLY A 108 -18.64 7.36 -17.36
CA GLY A 108 -18.55 7.91 -18.71
C GLY A 108 -17.39 8.88 -18.97
N GLN A 109 -16.26 8.32 -19.43
CA GLN A 109 -15.58 8.92 -20.59
C GLN A 109 -15.44 7.81 -21.64
N PRO A 110 -16.05 7.95 -22.83
CA PRO A 110 -15.80 7.03 -23.93
C PRO A 110 -14.35 7.19 -24.40
N GLU A 111 -13.71 6.05 -24.70
CA GLU A 111 -12.43 5.98 -25.42
C GLU A 111 -12.50 6.59 -26.82
#